data_AF-E6PSC5-F1
#
_entry.id   AF-E6PSC5-F1
#
_cell.length_a   1.000
_cell.length_b   1.000
_cell.length_c   1.000
_cell.angle_alpha   90.00
_cell.angle_beta   90.00
_cell.angle_gamma   90.00
#
_symmetry.space_group_name_H-M   'P 1'
#
loop_
_entity.id
_entity.type
_entity.pdbx_description
1 polymer ?
#
loop_
_entity_poly.entity_id
_entity_poly.type
_entity_poly.pdbx_seq_one_letter_code
_entity_poly.pdbx_strand_id
1 'polypeptide(L)'
;MSNGMAQVCALAGMEVSLIDVSGAALERAPPTIEKNPFNAKRPKRRSTVENSDMSHRLSQITTKTGDTGETSLAGGTRVGKNSPYVCALGAVDEVNSMLGLLMSKVVDPDIQRVIATVQNDLFDLGAELCQPGKLVLSSESVDYVGQEIERFNAGLPPLAEFLLPGGSEPAAICHIARTTCGSAERAIVSLEQIDPIASSARVPYLNRLSDLLFVLAQVLNRHAGVAEVYWPSTAGRTTRVGST
;
A
#
# COMPACT_ATOMS: atom_id res chain seq x y z
N MET A 1 -10.51 -15.19 -17.93
CA MET A 1 -9.61 -14.04 -17.74
C MET A 1 -10.17 -13.14 -16.63
N SER A 2 -9.81 -13.41 -15.37
CA SER A 2 -9.79 -12.44 -14.25
C SER A 2 -9.25 -13.15 -12.99
N ASN A 3 -7.95 -13.45 -12.99
CA ASN A 3 -7.18 -14.08 -11.91
C ASN A 3 -6.81 -13.10 -10.77
N GLY A 4 -7.64 -12.10 -10.46
CA GLY A 4 -7.22 -10.92 -9.70
C GLY A 4 -6.78 -11.12 -8.24
N MET A 5 -6.62 -12.36 -7.72
CA MET A 5 -6.52 -12.64 -6.28
C MET A 5 -6.23 -14.14 -6.02
N ALA A 6 -5.24 -14.73 -6.71
CA ALA A 6 -4.38 -15.74 -6.05
C ALA A 6 -3.39 -15.04 -5.08
N GLN A 7 -3.79 -13.84 -4.60
CA GLN A 7 -3.92 -13.51 -3.19
C GLN A 7 -2.59 -13.40 -2.46
N VAL A 8 -1.73 -12.53 -2.98
CA VAL A 8 -0.42 -12.18 -2.40
C VAL A 8 0.52 -13.39 -2.22
N CYS A 9 0.06 -14.63 -2.49
CA CYS A 9 0.38 -15.92 -1.87
C CYS A 9 1.81 -16.16 -1.37
N ALA A 10 2.28 -15.29 -0.48
CA ALA A 10 3.35 -15.42 0.47
C ALA A 10 3.61 -13.99 1.00
N LEU A 11 2.86 -13.49 1.98
CA LEU A 11 3.14 -12.22 2.69
C LEU A 11 4.49 -12.27 3.47
N ALA A 12 5.61 -12.63 2.79
CA ALA A 12 6.92 -13.11 3.29
C ALA A 12 7.09 -14.64 3.55
N GLY A 13 6.32 -15.54 2.93
CA GLY A 13 6.68 -16.99 2.89
C GLY A 13 5.60 -18.08 2.91
N MET A 14 4.48 -17.96 2.20
CA MET A 14 3.38 -18.95 2.20
C MET A 14 2.67 -19.05 0.84
N GLU A 15 3.05 -20.01 -0.02
CA GLU A 15 2.35 -20.34 -1.29
C GLU A 15 1.38 -21.53 -1.15
N VAL A 16 0.34 -21.58 -2.01
CA VAL A 16 -0.86 -22.45 -1.98
C VAL A 16 -0.91 -23.42 -3.18
N SER A 17 -1.36 -24.66 -2.98
CA SER A 17 -1.70 -25.63 -4.05
C SER A 17 -3.09 -26.26 -3.85
N LEU A 18 -3.79 -26.59 -4.95
CA LEU A 18 -5.16 -27.12 -5.02
C LEU A 18 -5.20 -28.66 -4.95
N ILE A 19 -5.94 -29.24 -3.98
CA ILE A 19 -6.46 -30.63 -4.04
C ILE A 19 -7.87 -30.69 -3.40
N ASP A 20 -8.78 -31.40 -4.08
CA ASP A 20 -10.20 -31.66 -3.79
C ASP A 20 -10.41 -32.72 -2.70
N VAL A 21 -11.33 -32.46 -1.75
CA VAL A 21 -12.02 -33.52 -0.99
C VAL A 21 -13.46 -33.08 -0.67
N SER A 22 -14.42 -33.69 -1.34
CA SER A 22 -15.85 -33.68 -1.03
C SER A 22 -16.18 -34.17 0.39
N GLY A 23 -17.06 -33.49 1.14
CA GLY A 23 -17.58 -33.99 2.42
C GLY A 23 -18.59 -33.04 3.09
N ALA A 24 -19.73 -33.57 3.53
CA ALA A 24 -20.98 -32.85 3.80
C ALA A 24 -21.09 -32.03 5.11
N ALA A 25 -21.82 -30.91 4.97
CA ALA A 25 -22.87 -30.30 5.83
C ALA A 25 -22.68 -30.09 7.36
N LEU A 26 -22.91 -28.84 7.79
CA LEU A 26 -23.85 -28.46 8.86
C LEU A 26 -24.10 -26.93 8.83
N GLU A 27 -25.34 -26.53 8.54
CA GLU A 27 -25.79 -25.14 8.40
C GLU A 27 -25.80 -24.36 9.72
N ARG A 28 -25.26 -23.12 9.69
CA ARG A 28 -25.69 -21.99 10.54
C ARG A 28 -25.73 -20.73 9.69
N ALA A 29 -26.83 -19.97 9.82
CA ALA A 29 -27.08 -18.76 9.03
C ALA A 29 -26.02 -17.67 9.27
N PRO A 30 -25.53 -16.96 8.22
CA PRO A 30 -24.51 -15.94 8.36
C PRO A 30 -25.10 -14.59 8.83
N PRO A 31 -24.35 -13.80 9.63
CA PRO A 31 -24.73 -12.44 9.98
C PRO A 31 -24.54 -11.48 8.80
N THR A 32 -25.38 -10.44 8.76
CA THR A 32 -25.47 -9.45 7.68
C THR A 32 -24.16 -8.66 7.52
N ILE A 33 -23.55 -8.73 6.33
CA ILE A 33 -22.32 -8.01 5.97
C ILE A 33 -22.69 -6.57 5.56
N GLU A 34 -22.32 -5.57 6.37
CA GLU A 34 -22.25 -4.18 5.91
C GLU A 34 -21.20 -4.05 4.79
N LYS A 35 -21.50 -3.24 3.76
CA LYS A 35 -20.70 -3.14 2.54
C LYS A 35 -19.27 -2.68 2.85
N ASN A 36 -18.32 -3.58 2.62
CA ASN A 36 -16.90 -3.32 2.77
C ASN A 36 -16.43 -2.17 1.83
N PRO A 37 -15.84 -1.08 2.35
CA PRO A 37 -15.34 0.04 1.54
C PRO A 37 -14.22 -0.36 0.55
N PHE A 38 -13.57 -1.52 0.73
CA PHE A 38 -12.59 -2.06 -0.22
C PHE A 38 -13.17 -2.41 -1.61
N ASN A 39 -14.50 -2.51 -1.76
CA ASN A 39 -15.13 -2.95 -3.01
C ASN A 39 -15.65 -1.79 -3.88
N ALA A 40 -15.05 -0.59 -3.75
CA ALA A 40 -15.36 0.55 -4.61
C ALA A 40 -14.98 0.24 -6.08
N LYS A 41 -15.94 -0.27 -6.85
CA LYS A 41 -15.76 -0.57 -8.28
C LYS A 41 -15.57 0.74 -9.05
N ARG A 42 -14.51 0.81 -9.88
CA ARG A 42 -14.48 1.72 -11.04
C ARG A 42 -15.78 1.55 -11.86
N PRO A 43 -16.33 2.62 -12.47
CA PRO A 43 -17.55 2.53 -13.27
C PRO A 43 -17.35 1.55 -14.44
N LYS A 44 -18.11 0.45 -14.47
CA LYS A 44 -18.03 -0.59 -15.50
C LYS A 44 -18.97 -0.32 -16.68
N ARG A 45 -18.45 -0.46 -17.90
CA ARG A 45 -19.25 -0.63 -19.13
C ARG A 45 -20.02 -1.96 -19.06
N ARG A 46 -21.26 -1.97 -19.55
CA ARG A 46 -22.18 -3.12 -19.49
C ARG A 46 -21.64 -4.34 -20.26
N SER A 47 -21.55 -5.47 -19.58
CA SER A 47 -21.71 -6.79 -20.20
C SER A 47 -22.40 -7.73 -19.20
N THR A 48 -23.44 -8.41 -19.68
CA THR A 48 -24.16 -9.50 -19.03
C THR A 48 -23.38 -10.80 -19.22
N VAL A 49 -23.03 -11.54 -18.16
CA VAL A 49 -23.04 -13.03 -18.07
C VAL A 49 -22.91 -13.46 -16.59
N GLU A 50 -23.86 -14.31 -16.21
CA GLU A 50 -24.00 -15.41 -15.23
C GLU A 50 -23.04 -15.65 -14.04
N ASN A 51 -23.67 -16.18 -12.99
CA ASN A 51 -23.15 -16.69 -11.72
C ASN A 51 -21.95 -17.64 -11.88
N SER A 52 -20.85 -17.32 -11.19
CA SER A 52 -19.71 -18.21 -10.97
C SER A 52 -19.51 -18.43 -9.47
N ASP A 53 -19.79 -19.67 -9.06
CA ASP A 53 -19.13 -20.49 -8.03
C ASP A 53 -18.23 -19.76 -7.00
N MET A 54 -18.59 -19.86 -5.72
CA MET A 54 -17.82 -19.31 -4.59
C MET A 54 -16.60 -20.20 -4.32
N SER A 55 -15.57 -20.08 -5.15
CA SER A 55 -14.25 -20.66 -4.89
C SER A 55 -13.63 -20.00 -3.65
N HIS A 56 -13.46 -20.76 -2.56
CA HIS A 56 -12.68 -20.33 -1.41
C HIS A 56 -11.20 -20.26 -1.82
N ARG A 57 -10.71 -19.03 -2.02
CA ARG A 57 -9.36 -18.74 -2.55
C ARG A 57 -8.23 -19.04 -1.54
N LEU A 58 -8.59 -19.29 -0.29
CA LEU A 58 -7.72 -19.63 0.84
C LEU A 58 -8.35 -20.71 1.70
N SER A 59 -7.86 -21.93 1.62
CA SER A 59 -8.32 -23.01 2.50
C SER A 59 -7.38 -23.23 3.69
N GLN A 60 -6.08 -22.96 3.56
CA GLN A 60 -5.08 -23.07 4.63
C GLN A 60 -4.01 -21.97 4.54
N ILE A 61 -3.70 -21.34 5.67
CA ILE A 61 -2.71 -20.26 5.76
C ILE A 61 -1.30 -20.82 5.99
N THR A 62 -1.14 -21.86 6.82
CA THR A 62 0.18 -22.38 7.21
C THR A 62 0.58 -23.62 6.42
N THR A 63 1.65 -23.54 5.63
CA THR A 63 2.16 -24.65 4.80
C THR A 63 3.53 -25.20 5.23
N LYS A 64 4.27 -24.48 6.09
CA LYS A 64 5.62 -24.83 6.62
C LYS A 64 6.75 -24.98 5.58
N THR A 65 6.48 -24.76 4.29
CA THR A 65 7.47 -24.91 3.20
C THR A 65 8.52 -23.80 3.17
N GLY A 66 8.30 -22.72 3.92
CA GLY A 66 9.24 -21.62 4.09
C GLY A 66 10.11 -21.71 5.34
N ASP A 67 10.01 -22.78 6.13
CA ASP A 67 10.73 -22.93 7.40
C ASP A 67 12.25 -23.08 7.20
N THR A 68 12.67 -23.50 6.00
CA THR A 68 14.09 -23.58 5.61
C THR A 68 14.70 -22.24 5.20
N GLY A 69 13.92 -21.14 5.27
CA GLY A 69 14.39 -19.80 4.92
C GLY A 69 14.20 -19.41 3.44
N GLU A 70 13.55 -20.25 2.66
CA GLU A 70 13.20 -20.00 1.26
C GLU A 70 11.71 -19.70 1.06
N THR A 71 11.38 -19.11 -0.08
CA THR A 71 10.01 -18.88 -0.55
C THR A 71 9.97 -19.02 -2.06
N SER A 72 8.78 -19.04 -2.63
CA SER A 72 8.57 -19.08 -4.08
C SER A 72 8.10 -17.73 -4.60
N LEU A 73 8.48 -17.40 -5.83
CA LEU A 73 7.90 -16.33 -6.64
C LEU A 73 6.81 -16.91 -7.56
N ALA A 74 5.97 -16.03 -8.12
CA ALA A 74 4.97 -16.44 -9.10
C ALA A 74 5.64 -17.12 -10.30
N GLY A 75 5.21 -18.36 -10.58
CA GLY A 75 5.86 -19.24 -11.56
C GLY A 75 6.66 -20.39 -10.94
N GLY A 76 6.76 -20.45 -9.60
CA GLY A 76 7.34 -21.57 -8.86
C GLY A 76 8.84 -21.47 -8.62
N THR A 77 9.49 -20.38 -9.03
CA THR A 77 10.92 -20.14 -8.78
C THR A 77 11.17 -19.97 -7.29
N ARG A 78 12.05 -20.81 -6.71
CA ARG A 78 12.46 -20.73 -5.30
C ARG A 78 13.59 -19.74 -5.09
N VAL A 79 13.45 -18.89 -4.08
CA VAL A 79 14.42 -17.85 -3.69
C VAL A 79 14.55 -17.79 -2.17
N GLY A 80 15.67 -17.30 -1.67
CA GLY A 80 15.81 -17.00 -0.25
C GLY A 80 14.82 -15.90 0.19
N LYS A 81 14.33 -15.97 1.44
CA LYS A 81 13.47 -14.92 2.02
C LYS A 81 14.15 -13.56 2.17
N ASN A 82 15.48 -13.54 2.11
CA ASN A 82 16.31 -12.33 2.07
C ASN A 82 16.65 -11.87 0.65
N SER A 83 16.10 -12.50 -0.39
CA SER A 83 16.36 -12.09 -1.77
C SER A 83 15.82 -10.68 -2.03
N PRO A 84 16.46 -9.90 -2.94
CA PRO A 84 16.02 -8.54 -3.27
C PRO A 84 14.54 -8.45 -3.67
N TYR A 85 14.02 -9.45 -4.39
CA TYR A 85 12.60 -9.54 -4.74
C TYR A 85 11.69 -9.63 -3.52
N VAL A 86 12.00 -10.52 -2.58
CA VAL A 86 11.18 -10.72 -1.37
C VAL A 86 11.26 -9.50 -0.46
N CYS A 87 12.43 -8.88 -0.33
CA CYS A 87 12.60 -7.64 0.42
C CYS A 87 11.78 -6.49 -0.17
N ALA A 88 11.79 -6.31 -1.50
CA ALA A 88 11.00 -5.29 -2.17
C ALA A 88 9.48 -5.55 -2.00
N LEU A 89 9.05 -6.80 -2.17
CA LEU A 89 7.65 -7.20 -1.98
C LEU A 89 7.19 -6.93 -0.54
N GLY A 90 7.99 -7.32 0.45
CA GLY A 90 7.69 -7.08 1.87
C GLY A 90 7.62 -5.60 2.22
N ALA A 91 8.51 -4.78 1.65
CA ALA A 91 8.49 -3.34 1.89
C ALA A 91 7.23 -2.68 1.29
N VAL A 92 6.76 -3.11 0.11
CA VAL A 92 5.49 -2.63 -0.48
C VAL A 92 4.29 -3.04 0.38
N ASP A 93 4.30 -4.27 0.90
CA ASP A 93 3.24 -4.77 1.78
C ASP A 93 3.20 -4.05 3.13
N GLU A 94 4.37 -3.64 3.65
CA GLU A 94 4.46 -2.81 4.86
C GLU A 94 3.80 -1.45 4.65
N VAL A 95 4.03 -0.80 3.50
CA VAL A 95 3.33 0.45 3.13
C VAL A 95 1.82 0.21 3.10
N ASN A 96 1.38 -0.86 2.43
CA ASN A 96 -0.05 -1.17 2.28
C ASN A 96 -0.73 -1.44 3.63
N SER A 97 -0.03 -2.11 4.55
CA SER A 97 -0.47 -2.35 5.92
C SER A 97 -0.58 -1.07 6.74
N MET A 98 0.37 -0.16 6.60
CA MET A 98 0.31 1.17 7.22
C MET A 98 -0.87 2.00 6.70
N LEU A 99 -1.21 1.89 5.41
CA LEU A 99 -2.42 2.49 4.85
C LEU A 99 -3.70 1.88 5.43
N GLY A 100 -3.70 0.59 5.75
CA GLY A 100 -4.81 -0.05 6.46
C GLY A 100 -5.01 0.52 7.86
N LEU A 101 -3.92 0.76 8.59
CA LEU A 101 -3.98 1.44 9.89
C LEU A 101 -4.51 2.88 9.74
N LEU A 102 -4.00 3.64 8.77
CA LEU A 102 -4.47 4.99 8.47
C LEU A 102 -5.98 5.02 8.16
N MET A 103 -6.44 4.12 7.29
CA MET A 103 -7.85 3.99 6.91
C MET A 103 -8.76 3.83 8.14
N SER A 104 -8.32 3.09 9.15
CA SER A 104 -9.10 2.87 10.39
C SER A 104 -9.28 4.13 11.25
N LYS A 105 -8.49 5.19 10.99
CA LYS A 105 -8.47 6.44 11.77
C LYS A 105 -9.03 7.63 11.00
N VAL A 106 -9.08 7.56 9.67
CA VAL A 106 -9.62 8.62 8.82
C VAL A 106 -11.13 8.53 8.78
N VAL A 107 -11.82 9.65 9.03
CA VAL A 107 -13.29 9.76 8.92
C VAL A 107 -13.75 10.38 7.60
N ASP A 108 -12.84 11.04 6.88
CA ASP A 108 -13.12 11.70 5.60
C ASP A 108 -13.32 10.66 4.48
N PRO A 109 -14.53 10.54 3.88
CA PRO A 109 -14.80 9.55 2.84
C PRO A 109 -13.98 9.74 1.56
N ASP A 110 -13.59 10.97 1.23
CA ASP A 110 -12.78 11.23 0.04
C ASP A 110 -11.35 10.76 0.24
N ILE A 111 -10.77 10.99 1.42
CA ILE A 111 -9.45 10.46 1.75
C ILE A 111 -9.50 8.93 1.82
N GLN A 112 -10.54 8.34 2.42
CA GLN A 112 -10.71 6.88 2.44
C GLN A 112 -10.76 6.27 1.03
N ARG A 113 -11.48 6.91 0.09
CA ARG A 113 -11.54 6.48 -1.32
C ARG A 113 -10.17 6.50 -1.99
N VAL A 114 -9.38 7.54 -1.74
CA VAL A 114 -8.01 7.67 -2.28
C VAL A 114 -7.11 6.59 -1.69
N ILE A 115 -7.13 6.40 -0.37
CA ILE A 115 -6.36 5.32 0.29
C ILE A 115 -6.76 3.97 -0.30
N ALA A 116 -8.05 3.69 -0.48
CA ALA A 116 -8.51 2.41 -1.01
C ALA A 116 -7.99 2.17 -2.44
N THR A 117 -7.94 3.21 -3.26
CA THR A 117 -7.37 3.13 -4.61
C THR A 117 -5.88 2.79 -4.55
N VAL A 118 -5.12 3.53 -3.72
CA VAL A 118 -3.69 3.27 -3.52
C VAL A 118 -3.42 1.86 -2.99
N GLN A 119 -4.22 1.34 -2.06
CA GLN A 119 -4.04 -0.03 -1.56
C GLN A 119 -4.21 -1.09 -2.66
N ASN A 120 -5.10 -0.85 -3.64
CA ASN A 120 -5.24 -1.72 -4.80
C ASN A 120 -4.01 -1.61 -5.73
N ASP A 121 -3.56 -0.39 -6.01
CA ASP A 121 -2.36 -0.15 -6.83
C ASP A 121 -1.11 -0.79 -6.20
N LEU A 122 -0.96 -0.75 -4.87
CA LEU A 122 0.15 -1.40 -4.16
C LEU A 122 0.05 -2.94 -4.23
N PHE A 123 -1.15 -3.52 -4.27
CA PHE A 123 -1.32 -4.95 -4.55
C PHE A 123 -0.91 -5.30 -5.97
N ASP A 124 -1.28 -4.49 -6.95
CA ASP A 124 -0.87 -4.67 -8.35
C ASP A 124 0.66 -4.57 -8.48
N LEU A 125 1.29 -3.59 -7.81
CA LEU A 125 2.75 -3.47 -7.71
C LEU A 125 3.38 -4.71 -7.07
N GLY A 126 2.81 -5.23 -5.99
CA GLY A 126 3.28 -6.47 -5.36
C GLY A 126 3.18 -7.67 -6.31
N ALA A 127 2.10 -7.76 -7.10
CA ALA A 127 1.94 -8.83 -8.09
C ALA A 127 2.99 -8.77 -9.20
N GLU A 128 3.41 -7.57 -9.61
CA GLU A 128 4.52 -7.40 -10.56
C GLU A 128 5.87 -7.84 -9.97
N LEU A 129 6.15 -7.45 -8.73
CA LEU A 129 7.40 -7.84 -8.04
C LEU A 129 7.47 -9.37 -7.84
N CYS A 130 6.32 -10.00 -7.62
CA CYS A 130 6.22 -11.44 -7.52
C CYS A 130 6.35 -12.15 -8.88
N GLN A 131 6.02 -11.48 -10.00
CA GLN A 131 6.10 -12.04 -11.35
C GLN A 131 6.97 -11.14 -12.28
N PRO A 132 8.30 -11.30 -12.26
CA PRO A 132 9.21 -10.48 -13.06
C PRO A 132 8.85 -10.46 -14.56
N GLY A 133 8.96 -9.29 -15.18
CA GLY A 133 8.62 -9.07 -16.59
C GLY A 133 7.13 -8.84 -16.89
N LYS A 134 6.25 -8.94 -15.88
CA LYS A 134 4.84 -8.56 -16.02
C LYS A 134 4.61 -7.13 -15.54
N LEU A 135 3.85 -6.36 -16.32
CA LEU A 135 3.35 -5.04 -15.96
C LEU A 135 1.84 -5.13 -15.69
N VAL A 136 1.43 -4.69 -14.52
CA VAL A 136 0.07 -4.66 -13.97
C VAL A 136 -0.30 -3.23 -13.55
N LEU A 137 0.61 -2.52 -12.89
CA LEU A 137 0.46 -1.12 -12.51
C LEU A 137 0.50 -0.25 -13.76
N SER A 138 -0.60 0.47 -14.02
CA SER A 138 -0.70 1.32 -15.20
C SER A 138 0.01 2.65 -14.99
N SER A 139 0.49 3.27 -16.08
CA SER A 139 0.97 4.65 -16.05
C SER A 139 -0.11 5.63 -15.56
N GLU A 140 -1.38 5.34 -15.84
CA GLU A 140 -2.52 6.12 -15.32
C GLU A 140 -2.56 6.18 -13.79
N SER A 141 -1.98 5.20 -13.10
CA SER A 141 -1.93 5.17 -11.62
C SER A 141 -0.98 6.25 -11.10
N VAL A 142 0.14 6.48 -11.81
CA VAL A 142 1.08 7.56 -11.51
C VAL A 142 0.42 8.92 -11.70
N ASP A 143 -0.32 9.09 -12.80
CA ASP A 143 -1.06 10.31 -13.11
C ASP A 143 -2.18 10.56 -12.10
N TYR A 144 -2.89 9.50 -11.69
CA TYR A 144 -3.93 9.57 -10.67
C TYR A 144 -3.39 10.12 -9.35
N VAL A 145 -2.28 9.56 -8.84
CA VAL A 145 -1.65 10.05 -7.60
C VAL A 145 -1.22 11.51 -7.76
N GLY A 146 -0.66 11.88 -8.92
CA GLY A 146 -0.31 13.27 -9.23
C GLY A 146 -1.49 14.24 -9.14
N GLN A 147 -2.64 13.87 -9.72
CA GLN A 147 -3.86 14.67 -9.68
C GLN A 147 -4.43 14.80 -8.26
N GLU A 148 -4.35 13.73 -7.45
CA GLU A 148 -4.79 13.77 -6.05
C GLU A 148 -3.88 14.68 -5.20
N ILE A 149 -2.56 14.69 -5.45
CA ILE A 149 -1.63 15.64 -4.82
C ILE A 149 -2.07 17.07 -5.10
N GLU A 150 -2.24 17.43 -6.37
CA GLU A 150 -2.65 18.79 -6.78
C GLU A 150 -3.98 19.18 -6.12
N ARG A 151 -4.96 18.27 -6.14
CA ARG A 151 -6.31 18.49 -5.58
C ARG A 151 -6.27 18.78 -4.09
N PHE A 152 -5.58 17.97 -3.30
CA PHE A 152 -5.50 18.16 -1.86
C PHE A 152 -4.59 19.34 -1.48
N ASN A 153 -3.53 19.57 -2.24
CA ASN A 153 -2.59 20.66 -1.98
C ASN A 153 -3.20 22.04 -2.27
N ALA A 154 -4.18 22.15 -3.19
CA ALA A 154 -4.85 23.41 -3.52
C ALA A 154 -5.53 24.10 -2.32
N GLY A 155 -5.91 23.34 -1.29
CA GLY A 155 -6.51 23.87 -0.06
C GLY A 155 -5.51 24.22 1.05
N LEU A 156 -4.22 23.97 0.85
CA LEU A 156 -3.17 24.16 1.85
C LEU A 156 -2.43 25.48 1.66
N PRO A 157 -1.99 26.14 2.75
CA PRO A 157 -1.10 27.28 2.63
C PRO A 157 0.26 26.87 2.04
N PRO A 158 0.96 27.76 1.34
CA PRO A 158 2.32 27.49 0.87
C PRO A 158 3.25 27.12 2.03
N LEU A 159 4.06 26.07 1.83
CA LEU A 159 5.00 25.62 2.86
C LEU A 159 6.28 26.48 2.82
N ALA A 160 6.49 27.27 3.87
CA ALA A 160 7.65 28.17 3.98
C ALA A 160 8.87 27.51 4.66
N GLU A 161 8.65 26.54 5.55
CA GLU A 161 9.68 25.86 6.33
C GLU A 161 9.38 24.35 6.42
N PHE A 162 10.39 23.55 6.76
CA PHE A 162 10.21 22.12 6.99
C PHE A 162 9.26 21.85 8.16
N LEU A 163 8.49 20.77 8.07
CA LEU A 163 7.59 20.32 9.14
C LEU A 163 8.25 19.22 9.97
N LEU A 164 8.01 19.28 11.29
CA LEU A 164 8.22 18.15 12.18
C LEU A 164 7.07 17.15 11.98
N PRO A 165 7.37 15.86 11.73
CA PRO A 165 6.32 14.86 11.51
C PRO A 165 5.52 14.63 12.78
N GLY A 166 4.22 14.92 12.74
CA GLY A 166 3.33 14.75 13.88
C GLY A 166 1.95 15.40 13.68
N GLY A 167 1.35 15.84 14.78
CA GLY A 167 0.02 16.43 14.81
C GLY A 167 -1.03 15.44 15.30
N SER A 168 -2.16 15.37 14.60
CA SER A 168 -3.22 14.40 14.86
C SER A 168 -2.76 12.96 14.64
N GLU A 169 -3.40 11.97 15.29
CA GLU A 169 -3.09 10.55 15.11
C GLU A 169 -3.05 10.11 13.63
N PRO A 170 -4.06 10.38 12.78
CA PRO A 170 -4.01 10.00 11.37
C PRO A 170 -2.91 10.75 10.58
N ALA A 171 -2.60 12.01 10.90
CA ALA A 171 -1.50 12.73 10.27
C ALA A 171 -0.12 12.15 10.63
N ALA A 172 0.08 11.78 11.89
CA ALA A 172 1.30 11.09 12.33
C ALA A 172 1.47 9.74 11.62
N ILE A 173 0.39 8.98 11.45
CA ILE A 173 0.40 7.73 10.66
C ILE A 173 0.78 8.01 9.19
N CYS A 174 0.26 9.07 8.57
CA CYS A 174 0.68 9.47 7.21
C CYS A 174 2.18 9.72 7.12
N HIS A 175 2.78 10.38 8.12
CA HIS A 175 4.22 10.61 8.13
C HIS A 175 5.03 9.33 8.26
N ILE A 176 4.57 8.35 9.06
CA ILE A 176 5.20 7.03 9.15
C ILE A 176 5.09 6.33 7.79
N ALA A 177 3.87 6.24 7.24
CA ALA A 177 3.61 5.60 5.95
C ALA A 177 4.46 6.21 4.82
N ARG A 178 4.64 7.54 4.81
CA ARG A 178 5.52 8.23 3.85
C ARG A 178 6.97 7.76 3.96
N THR A 179 7.50 7.64 5.17
CA THR A 179 8.88 7.17 5.35
C THR A 179 9.05 5.70 4.99
N THR A 180 8.05 4.87 5.29
CA THR A 180 7.98 3.46 4.85
C THR A 180 7.92 3.37 3.33
N CYS A 181 7.17 4.27 2.67
CA CYS A 181 7.13 4.37 1.21
C CYS A 181 8.52 4.65 0.62
N GLY A 182 9.30 5.54 1.24
CA GLY A 182 10.69 5.76 0.85
C GLY A 182 11.58 4.53 1.05
N SER A 183 11.32 3.69 2.07
CA SER A 183 12.03 2.41 2.25
C SER A 183 11.68 1.41 1.14
N ALA A 184 10.41 1.30 0.77
CA ALA A 184 9.96 0.47 -0.36
C ALA A 184 10.56 0.94 -1.68
N GLU A 185 10.59 2.26 -1.91
CA GLU A 185 11.22 2.87 -3.09
C GLU A 185 12.69 2.47 -3.20
N ARG A 186 13.47 2.63 -2.12
CA ARG A 186 14.90 2.23 -2.11
C ARG A 186 15.09 0.73 -2.34
N ALA A 187 14.24 -0.11 -1.76
CA ALA A 187 14.31 -1.56 -1.97
C ALA A 187 14.07 -1.93 -3.45
N ILE A 188 13.11 -1.28 -4.10
CA ILE A 188 12.87 -1.45 -5.54
C ILE A 188 14.07 -0.95 -6.33
N VAL A 189 14.57 0.27 -6.07
CA VAL A 189 15.78 0.82 -6.76
C VAL A 189 16.97 -0.14 -6.67
N SER A 190 17.22 -0.73 -5.49
CA SER A 190 18.28 -1.73 -5.33
C SER A 190 18.04 -3.00 -6.13
N LEU A 191 16.78 -3.44 -6.25
CA LEU A 191 16.41 -4.57 -7.10
C LEU A 191 16.66 -4.27 -8.59
N GLU A 192 16.31 -3.06 -9.08
CA GLU A 192 16.51 -2.71 -10.51
C GLU A 192 17.99 -2.67 -10.91
N GLN A 193 18.88 -2.33 -9.97
CA GLN A 193 20.32 -2.34 -10.20
C GLN A 193 20.87 -3.76 -10.43
N ILE A 194 20.18 -4.78 -9.90
CA ILE A 194 20.58 -6.19 -9.99
C ILE A 194 19.83 -6.88 -11.15
N ASP A 195 18.55 -6.54 -11.33
CA ASP A 195 17.71 -7.05 -12.41
C ASP A 195 16.92 -5.90 -13.05
N PRO A 196 17.38 -5.37 -14.19
CA PRO A 196 16.68 -4.30 -14.91
C PRO A 196 15.29 -4.70 -15.43
N ILE A 197 15.00 -6.00 -15.61
CA ILE A 197 13.66 -6.48 -16.02
C ILE A 197 12.67 -6.30 -14.85
N ALA A 198 13.19 -6.20 -13.63
CA ALA A 198 12.44 -5.86 -12.44
C ALA A 198 12.06 -4.36 -12.35
N SER A 199 12.25 -3.53 -13.39
CA SER A 199 11.70 -2.16 -13.41
C SER A 199 11.37 -1.56 -14.77
N SER A 200 10.24 -0.85 -14.81
CA SER A 200 10.15 0.34 -15.67
C SER A 200 9.09 1.38 -15.25
N ALA A 201 8.19 1.12 -14.28
CA ALA A 201 7.14 2.09 -13.87
C ALA A 201 6.91 2.26 -12.35
N ARG A 202 7.71 1.61 -11.50
CA ARG A 202 7.42 1.41 -10.06
C ARG A 202 7.88 2.56 -9.16
N VAL A 203 9.09 3.04 -9.40
CA VAL A 203 9.71 4.14 -8.62
C VAL A 203 8.94 5.45 -8.75
N PRO A 204 8.50 5.90 -9.95
CA PRO A 204 7.71 7.12 -10.09
C PRO A 204 6.41 7.11 -9.28
N TYR A 205 5.77 5.94 -9.14
CA TYR A 205 4.55 5.77 -8.36
C TYR A 205 4.82 5.93 -6.86
N LEU A 206 5.79 5.17 -6.30
CA LEU A 206 6.12 5.25 -4.86
C LEU A 206 6.65 6.62 -4.47
N ASN A 207 7.43 7.26 -5.33
CA ASN A 207 7.93 8.60 -5.11
C ASN A 207 6.77 9.60 -4.94
N ARG A 208 5.81 9.61 -5.86
CA ARG A 208 4.60 10.44 -5.77
C ARG A 208 3.68 10.03 -4.63
N LEU A 209 3.56 8.75 -4.32
CA LEU A 209 2.78 8.29 -3.18
C LEU A 209 3.34 8.87 -1.87
N SER A 210 4.66 8.97 -1.74
CA SER A 210 5.28 9.61 -0.58
C SER A 210 4.90 11.11 -0.47
N ASP A 211 4.81 11.82 -1.60
CA ASP A 211 4.34 13.21 -1.65
C ASP A 211 2.85 13.32 -1.30
N LEU A 212 2.01 12.43 -1.83
CA LEU A 212 0.59 12.37 -1.50
C LEU A 212 0.40 12.17 0.01
N LEU A 213 1.15 11.25 0.63
CA LEU A 213 1.08 11.01 2.07
C LEU A 213 1.53 12.23 2.88
N PHE A 214 2.50 13.00 2.38
CA PHE A 214 2.87 14.28 3.00
C PHE A 214 1.74 15.31 2.93
N VAL A 215 1.09 15.45 1.78
CA VAL A 215 -0.05 16.37 1.59
C VAL A 215 -1.24 15.94 2.44
N LEU A 216 -1.57 14.64 2.48
CA LEU A 216 -2.66 14.11 3.29
C LEU A 216 -2.42 14.33 4.79
N ALA A 217 -1.18 14.23 5.28
CA ALA A 217 -0.86 14.54 6.67
C ALA A 217 -1.29 15.98 7.04
N GLN A 218 -0.98 16.96 6.18
CA GLN A 218 -1.35 18.36 6.39
C GLN A 218 -2.87 18.57 6.32
N VAL A 219 -3.55 17.93 5.37
CA VAL A 219 -5.02 17.98 5.26
C VAL A 219 -5.66 17.42 6.52
N LEU A 220 -5.17 16.29 7.03
CA LEU A 220 -5.71 15.63 8.22
C LEU A 220 -5.50 16.47 9.49
N ASN A 221 -4.33 17.10 9.66
CA ASN A 221 -4.11 18.05 10.74
C ASN A 221 -5.08 19.22 10.68
N ARG A 222 -5.30 19.79 9.48
CA ARG A 222 -6.28 20.86 9.27
C ARG A 222 -7.70 20.42 9.61
N HIS A 223 -8.12 19.22 9.17
CA HIS A 223 -9.44 18.67 9.51
C HIS A 223 -9.61 18.46 11.02
N ALA A 224 -8.54 18.11 11.72
CA ALA A 224 -8.52 17.96 13.18
C ALA A 224 -8.35 19.29 13.95
N GLY A 225 -8.17 20.42 13.27
CA GLY A 225 -7.86 21.71 13.92
C GLY A 225 -6.50 21.75 14.62
N VAL A 226 -5.57 20.87 14.23
CA VAL A 226 -4.21 20.79 14.78
C VAL A 226 -3.26 21.62 13.91
N ALA A 227 -2.50 22.52 14.54
CA ALA A 227 -1.52 23.33 13.84
C ALA A 227 -0.27 22.51 13.49
N GLU A 228 0.30 22.81 12.32
CA GLU A 228 1.58 22.25 11.91
C GLU A 228 2.73 22.75 12.80
N VAL A 229 3.69 21.86 13.08
CA VAL A 229 4.88 22.21 13.86
C VAL A 229 6.05 22.36 12.90
N TYR A 230 6.56 23.59 12.79
CA TYR A 230 7.70 23.87 11.93
C TYR A 230 9.02 23.51 12.61
N TRP A 231 9.96 22.98 11.83
CA TRP A 231 11.34 22.82 12.26
C TRP A 231 11.98 24.21 12.41
N PRO A 232 12.46 24.59 13.61
CA PRO A 232 13.04 25.91 13.79
C PRO A 232 14.35 26.02 13.00
N SER A 233 14.36 26.89 11.99
CA SER A 233 15.58 27.26 11.29
C SER A 233 16.62 27.79 12.30
N THR A 234 17.91 27.51 12.06
CA THR A 234 19.01 27.85 12.99
C THR A 234 19.09 29.35 13.29
N ALA A 235 18.51 30.21 12.42
CA ALA A 235 18.40 31.65 12.63
C ALA A 235 17.53 32.06 13.84
N GLY A 236 16.65 31.17 14.35
CA GLY A 236 15.81 31.41 15.53
C GLY A 236 16.33 30.76 16.83
N ARG A 237 17.46 30.04 16.78
CA ARG A 237 17.96 29.24 17.93
C ARG A 237 18.87 30.02 18.89
N THR A 238 19.21 31.27 18.57
CA THR A 238 20.24 32.05 19.29
C THR A 238 19.79 32.70 20.61
N THR A 239 18.57 32.46 21.11
CA THR A 239 18.03 33.20 22.28
C THR A 239 17.61 32.34 23.48
N ARG A 240 18.05 31.08 23.59
CA ARG A 240 17.75 30.24 24.77
C ARG A 240 18.97 29.76 25.56
N VAL A 241 20.02 30.58 25.63
CA VAL A 241 21.08 30.39 26.63
C VAL A 241 21.36 31.72 27.33
N GLY A 242 20.90 31.83 28.58
CA GLY A 242 21.48 32.75 29.57
C GLY A 242 20.66 33.98 29.98
N SER A 243 19.77 33.80 30.96
CA SER A 243 19.56 34.80 32.03
C SER A 243 19.08 34.07 33.28
N THR A 244 20.02 33.51 34.02
CA THR A 244 19.91 33.33 35.48
C THR A 244 20.35 34.61 36.16
#